data_AF-A0A9X7JWA5-F1
#
_entry.id   AF-A0A9X7JWA5-F1
#
_cell.length_a   1.000
_cell.length_b   1.000
_cell.length_c   1.000
_cell.angle_alpha   90.00
_cell.angle_beta   90.00
_cell.angle_gamma   90.00
#
_symmetry.space_group_name_H-M   'P 1'
#
loop_
_entity.id
_entity.type
_entity.pdbx_description
1 polymer ?
#
loop_
_entity_poly.entity_id
_entity_poly.type
_entity_poly.pdbx_seq_one_letter_code
_entity_poly.pdbx_strand_id
1 'polypeptide(L)'
;MTREEKKLIRLQIIGLLDRCEGCQYRRKTNASIHVCPGCPIGQQMQELGKKLAGQPKPASKQEQKKKTLVMRPWTKEEEEFVLMNQHRMTRIEMAKRLGRSYDAVRQKLAKLNAQRGRIHAS
;
A
#
# COMPACT_ATOMS: atom_id res chain seq x y z
N MET A 1 8.69 -17.14 24.46
CA MET A 1 8.57 -18.39 23.70
C MET A 1 9.94 -18.84 23.24
N THR A 2 10.35 -20.04 23.63
CA THR A 2 11.62 -20.68 23.26
C THR A 2 11.62 -21.11 21.79
N ARG A 3 12.79 -21.51 21.27
CA ARG A 3 12.93 -21.99 19.89
C ARG A 3 12.15 -23.29 19.70
N GLU A 4 12.17 -24.14 20.71
CA GLU A 4 11.52 -25.45 20.77
C GLU A 4 9.99 -25.30 20.78
N GLU A 5 9.45 -24.38 21.58
CA GLU A 5 8.02 -24.06 21.58
C GLU A 5 7.54 -23.53 20.22
N LYS A 6 8.31 -22.64 19.59
CA LYS A 6 8.01 -22.17 18.22
C LYS A 6 8.05 -23.32 17.21
N LYS A 7 8.97 -24.27 17.37
CA LYS A 7 9.06 -25.46 16.51
C LYS A 7 7.84 -26.36 16.68
N LEU A 8 7.41 -26.61 17.92
CA LEU A 8 6.22 -27.41 18.22
C LEU A 8 4.95 -26.79 17.63
N ILE A 9 4.75 -25.48 17.79
CA ILE A 9 3.58 -24.80 17.22
C ILE A 9 3.57 -24.88 15.69
N ARG A 10 4.73 -24.77 15.04
CA ARG A 10 4.84 -24.96 13.58
C ARG A 10 4.47 -26.38 13.15
N LEU A 11 4.94 -27.40 13.87
CA LEU A 11 4.57 -28.80 13.59
C LEU A 11 3.07 -29.04 13.77
N GLN A 12 2.44 -28.42 14.78
CA GLN A 12 0.99 -28.48 14.97
C GLN A 12 0.22 -27.83 13.81
N ILE A 13 0.70 -26.68 13.30
CA ILE A 13 0.08 -26.01 12.14
C ILE A 13 0.19 -26.90 10.89
N ILE A 14 1.33 -27.56 10.66
CA ILE A 14 1.52 -28.48 9.53
C ILE A 14 0.50 -29.64 9.62
N GLY A 15 0.38 -30.29 10.78
CA GLY A 15 -0.60 -31.38 10.95
C GLY A 15 -2.07 -30.93 10.87
N LEU A 16 -2.37 -29.63 11.04
CA LEU A 16 -3.70 -29.08 10.78
C LEU A 16 -3.91 -28.80 9.27
N LEU A 17 -2.87 -28.41 8.56
CA LEU A 17 -2.89 -28.22 7.10
C LEU A 17 -3.15 -29.53 6.35
N ASP A 18 -2.52 -30.62 6.77
CA ASP A 18 -2.71 -31.95 6.16
C ASP A 18 -4.17 -32.44 6.30
N ARG A 19 -4.85 -32.04 7.39
CA ARG A 19 -6.27 -32.35 7.63
C ARG A 19 -7.25 -31.39 6.94
N CYS A 20 -6.74 -30.37 6.27
CA CYS A 20 -7.53 -29.33 5.59
C CYS A 20 -7.75 -29.63 4.09
N GLU A 21 -7.22 -30.74 3.58
CA GLU A 21 -7.46 -31.20 2.21
C GLU A 21 -8.95 -31.57 2.03
N GLY A 22 -9.68 -30.78 1.24
CA GLY A 22 -11.10 -31.03 0.91
C GLY A 22 -12.13 -30.20 1.70
N CYS A 23 -11.72 -29.23 2.51
CA CYS A 23 -12.67 -28.39 3.27
C CYS A 23 -13.67 -27.63 2.36
N GLN A 24 -14.98 -27.76 2.64
CA GLN A 24 -16.07 -27.09 1.89
C GLN A 24 -15.99 -25.56 1.87
N TYR A 25 -15.23 -24.97 2.80
CA TYR A 25 -15.01 -23.53 2.90
C TYR A 25 -13.67 -23.07 2.30
N ARG A 26 -12.91 -23.97 1.65
CA ARG A 26 -11.62 -23.67 1.02
C ARG A 26 -11.81 -22.78 -0.21
N ARG A 27 -11.51 -21.48 -0.08
CA ARG A 27 -11.49 -20.54 -1.21
C ARG A 27 -10.12 -20.59 -1.88
N LYS A 28 -10.07 -20.74 -3.20
CA LYS A 28 -8.84 -20.56 -3.99
C LYS A 28 -8.56 -19.05 -4.08
N THR A 29 -7.49 -18.58 -3.45
CA THR A 29 -6.97 -17.22 -3.66
C THR A 29 -5.49 -17.33 -4.04
N ASN A 30 -5.01 -16.43 -4.90
CA ASN A 30 -3.63 -16.44 -5.43
C ASN A 30 -2.56 -16.00 -4.41
N ALA A 31 -2.89 -15.95 -3.11
CA ALA A 31 -1.97 -15.56 -2.04
C ALA A 31 -1.92 -16.64 -0.96
N SER A 32 -0.71 -16.92 -0.48
CA SER A 32 -0.34 -17.86 0.59
C SER A 32 -1.47 -18.20 1.58
N ILE A 33 -1.88 -19.48 1.58
CA ILE A 33 -2.73 -20.19 2.56
C ILE A 33 -3.83 -19.31 3.21
N HIS A 34 -5.01 -19.29 2.60
CA HIS A 34 -6.21 -18.71 3.24
C HIS A 34 -6.74 -19.66 4.33
N VAL A 35 -6.45 -19.35 5.60
CA VAL A 35 -7.03 -20.06 6.74
C VAL A 35 -8.50 -19.70 6.90
N CYS A 36 -9.39 -20.67 6.73
CA CYS A 36 -10.84 -20.44 6.81
C CYS A 36 -11.26 -19.95 8.21
N PRO A 37 -11.97 -18.82 8.36
CA PRO A 37 -12.42 -18.35 9.67
C PRO A 37 -13.63 -19.13 10.23
N GLY A 38 -14.34 -19.88 9.37
CA GLY A 38 -15.58 -20.57 9.71
C GLY A 38 -15.43 -22.05 10.07
N CYS A 39 -14.23 -22.65 9.96
CA CYS A 39 -14.03 -24.05 10.31
C CYS A 39 -13.21 -24.22 11.60
N PRO A 40 -13.48 -25.26 12.42
CA PRO A 40 -12.74 -25.49 13.67
C PRO A 40 -11.23 -25.63 13.46
N ILE A 41 -10.81 -26.31 12.38
CA ILE A 41 -9.38 -26.45 12.01
C ILE A 41 -8.76 -25.08 11.74
N GLY A 42 -9.48 -24.21 11.04
CA GLY A 42 -9.01 -22.87 10.71
C GLY A 42 -8.94 -21.95 11.92
N GLN A 43 -9.90 -22.05 12.85
CA GLN A 43 -9.84 -21.33 14.13
C GLN A 43 -8.62 -21.77 14.96
N GLN A 44 -8.35 -23.07 15.05
CA GLN A 44 -7.16 -23.60 15.73
C GLN A 44 -5.87 -23.11 15.08
N MET A 45 -5.79 -23.11 13.75
CA MET A 45 -4.64 -22.57 13.02
C MET A 45 -4.44 -21.08 13.28
N GLN A 46 -5.52 -20.28 13.37
CA GLN A 46 -5.43 -18.86 13.70
C GLN A 46 -4.91 -18.63 15.12
N GLU A 47 -5.35 -19.41 16.10
CA GLU A 47 -4.85 -19.33 17.47
C GLU A 47 -3.36 -19.69 17.57
N LEU A 48 -2.94 -20.77 16.89
CA LEU A 48 -1.53 -21.13 16.81
C LEU A 48 -0.70 -20.06 16.10
N GLY A 49 -1.24 -19.45 15.05
CA GLY A 49 -0.64 -18.31 14.36
C GLY A 49 -0.48 -17.08 15.27
N LYS A 50 -1.49 -16.76 16.08
CA LYS A 50 -1.44 -15.69 17.10
C LYS A 50 -0.39 -15.98 18.17
N LYS A 51 -0.17 -17.24 18.57
CA LYS A 51 0.90 -17.62 19.51
C LYS A 51 2.30 -17.46 18.88
N LEU A 52 2.44 -17.70 17.57
CA LEU A 52 3.70 -17.49 16.84
C LEU A 52 3.99 -16.01 16.57
N ALA A 53 2.95 -15.21 16.35
CA ALA A 53 3.07 -13.77 16.39
C ALA A 53 3.53 -13.41 17.80
N GLY A 54 4.80 -12.99 17.93
CA GLY A 54 5.27 -12.43 19.20
C GLY A 54 4.40 -11.24 19.61
N GLN A 55 4.71 -10.63 20.77
CA GLN A 55 4.16 -9.31 21.11
C GLN A 55 4.15 -8.44 19.85
N PRO A 56 3.04 -7.73 19.56
CA PRO A 56 2.98 -6.87 18.38
C PRO A 56 4.27 -6.06 18.38
N LYS A 57 5.09 -6.23 17.35
CA LYS A 57 6.24 -5.35 17.17
C LYS A 57 5.67 -3.94 17.25
N PRO A 58 6.21 -3.03 18.08
CA PRO A 58 5.79 -1.64 18.00
C PRO A 58 5.92 -1.27 16.53
N ALA A 59 4.77 -0.92 15.96
CA ALA A 59 4.61 -0.36 14.63
C ALA A 59 5.82 -0.57 13.72
N SER A 60 5.80 -1.65 12.95
CA SER A 60 6.71 -1.76 11.80
C SER A 60 6.68 -0.43 11.01
N LYS A 61 7.78 -0.11 10.31
CA LYS A 61 8.00 1.10 9.47
C LYS A 61 6.84 1.52 8.53
N GLN A 62 5.74 0.79 8.49
CA GLN A 62 4.48 1.04 7.78
C GLN A 62 3.51 1.98 8.51
N GLU A 63 3.62 2.19 9.83
CA GLU A 63 2.72 3.08 10.60
C GLU A 63 3.14 4.55 10.61
N GLN A 64 4.33 4.88 10.10
CA GLN A 64 4.83 6.26 10.01
C GLN A 64 4.36 7.01 8.74
N LYS A 65 3.55 6.37 7.89
CA LYS A 65 3.10 6.94 6.61
C LYS A 65 1.63 7.34 6.60
N LYS A 66 1.17 8.00 7.67
CA LYS A 66 -0.05 8.81 7.66
C LYS A 66 0.19 10.21 8.22
N LYS A 67 1.35 10.81 7.89
CA LYS A 67 1.38 12.27 7.77
C LYS A 67 0.43 12.57 6.61
N THR A 68 -0.77 13.06 6.92
CA THR A 68 -1.61 13.75 5.95
C THR A 68 -0.71 14.79 5.32
N LEU A 69 -0.21 14.52 4.11
CA LEU A 69 0.59 15.47 3.37
C LEU A 69 -0.39 16.59 3.05
N VAL A 70 -0.43 17.63 3.89
CA VAL A 70 -1.17 18.86 3.60
C VAL A 70 -0.63 19.34 2.26
N MET A 71 -1.39 19.11 1.19
CA MET A 71 -1.01 19.48 -0.15
C MET A 71 -0.99 21.00 -0.19
N ARG A 72 0.21 21.60 -0.25
CA ARG A 72 0.36 23.05 -0.43
C ARG A 72 -0.45 23.47 -1.68
N PRO A 73 -1.43 24.38 -1.55
CA PRO A 73 -2.19 24.89 -2.70
C PRO A 73 -1.25 25.46 -3.77
N TRP A 74 -1.62 25.34 -5.04
CA TRP A 74 -0.89 25.98 -6.14
C TRP A 74 -1.24 27.46 -6.19
N THR A 75 -0.24 28.33 -6.25
CA THR A 75 -0.45 29.77 -6.52
C THR A 75 -0.49 30.02 -8.02
N LYS A 76 -1.08 31.13 -8.45
CA LYS A 76 -1.22 31.46 -9.89
C LYS A 76 0.15 31.55 -10.57
N GLU A 77 1.13 32.11 -9.89
CA GLU A 77 2.51 32.28 -10.38
C GLU A 77 3.17 30.93 -10.63
N GLU A 78 2.91 29.94 -9.77
CA GLU A 78 3.42 28.59 -9.95
C GLU A 78 2.75 27.89 -11.15
N GLU A 79 1.46 28.14 -11.37
CA GLU A 79 0.72 27.59 -12.51
C GLU A 79 1.24 28.16 -13.83
N GLU A 80 1.42 29.48 -13.88
CA GLU A 80 1.99 30.18 -15.02
C GLU A 80 3.43 29.72 -15.29
N PHE A 81 4.26 29.61 -14.25
CA PHE A 81 5.63 29.11 -14.38
C PHE A 81 5.67 27.73 -15.02
N VAL A 82 4.84 26.80 -14.55
CA VAL A 82 4.78 25.43 -15.06
C VAL A 82 4.29 25.39 -16.52
N LEU A 83 3.31 26.22 -16.88
CA LEU A 83 2.80 26.32 -18.26
C LEU A 83 3.80 26.91 -19.23
N MET A 84 4.49 27.99 -18.85
CA MET A 84 5.46 28.67 -19.72
C MET A 84 6.72 27.83 -19.93
N ASN A 85 7.09 26.99 -18.96
CA ASN A 85 8.32 26.21 -19.00
C ASN A 85 8.13 24.75 -19.43
N GLN A 86 6.90 24.29 -19.71
CA GLN A 86 6.62 22.88 -20.03
C GLN A 86 7.40 22.33 -21.25
N HIS A 87 7.79 23.20 -22.19
CA HIS A 87 8.57 22.84 -23.38
C HIS A 87 10.05 23.20 -23.26
N ARG A 88 10.45 23.94 -22.23
CA ARG A 88 11.82 24.44 -22.02
C ARG A 88 12.56 23.72 -20.90
N MET A 89 11.82 23.12 -19.97
CA MET A 89 12.35 22.48 -18.77
C MET A 89 11.74 21.11 -18.56
N THR A 90 12.52 20.19 -18.02
CA THR A 90 11.99 18.91 -17.56
C THR A 90 11.14 19.10 -16.30
N ARG A 91 10.18 18.19 -16.09
CA ARG A 91 9.35 18.17 -14.88
C ARG A 91 10.14 18.06 -13.58
N ILE A 92 11.32 17.41 -13.63
CA ILE A 92 12.23 17.31 -12.48
C ILE A 92 12.84 18.67 -12.14
N GLU A 93 13.26 19.43 -13.14
CA GLU A 93 13.83 20.76 -12.91
C GLU A 93 12.78 21.76 -12.43
N MET A 94 11.57 21.69 -12.98
CA MET A 94 10.43 22.48 -12.49
C MET A 94 10.10 22.14 -11.04
N ALA A 95 10.08 20.84 -10.69
CA ALA A 95 9.87 20.37 -9.32
C ALA A 95 10.92 20.93 -8.35
N LYS A 96 12.21 20.89 -8.73
CA LYS A 96 13.31 21.46 -7.95
C LYS A 96 13.13 22.96 -7.73
N ARG A 97 12.80 23.73 -8.78
CA ARG A 97 12.61 25.19 -8.66
C ARG A 97 11.42 25.58 -7.81
N LEU A 98 10.34 24.80 -7.82
CA LEU A 98 9.11 25.08 -7.07
C LEU A 98 9.09 24.48 -5.65
N GLY A 99 10.12 23.72 -5.27
CA GLY A 99 10.12 22.96 -4.02
C GLY A 99 8.95 21.97 -3.93
N ARG A 100 8.55 21.38 -5.06
CA ARG A 100 7.44 20.42 -5.15
C ARG A 100 7.96 19.05 -5.58
N SER A 101 7.14 18.01 -5.42
CA SER A 101 7.47 16.69 -5.96
C SER A 101 7.27 16.65 -7.48
N TYR A 102 8.02 15.77 -8.14
CA TYR A 102 7.85 15.49 -9.57
C TYR A 102 6.40 15.14 -9.93
N ASP A 103 5.75 14.30 -9.12
CA ASP A 103 4.36 13.91 -9.35
C ASP A 103 3.38 15.07 -9.19
N ALA A 104 3.62 15.99 -8.25
CA ALA A 104 2.78 17.18 -8.11
C ALA A 104 2.83 18.05 -9.38
N VAL A 105 4.02 18.27 -9.94
CA VAL A 105 4.20 19.02 -11.19
C VAL A 105 3.55 18.28 -12.37
N ARG A 106 3.77 16.97 -12.49
CA ARG A 106 3.17 16.13 -13.54
C ARG A 106 1.64 16.21 -13.54
N GLN A 107 1.02 16.04 -12.37
CA GLN A 107 -0.42 16.09 -12.22
C GLN A 107 -0.98 17.48 -12.50
N LYS A 108 -0.27 18.54 -12.05
CA LYS A 108 -0.70 19.91 -12.30
C LYS A 108 -0.67 20.25 -13.80
N LEU A 109 0.38 19.89 -14.51
CA LEU A 109 0.48 20.06 -15.97
C LEU A 109 -0.67 19.36 -16.69
N ALA A 110 -0.95 18.09 -16.34
CA ALA A 110 -2.03 17.35 -16.96
C ALA A 110 -3.39 18.04 -16.77
N LYS A 111 -3.65 18.57 -15.56
CA LYS A 111 -4.89 19.31 -15.26
C LYS A 111 -4.98 20.62 -16.07
N LEU A 112 -3.91 21.41 -16.11
CA LEU A 112 -3.89 22.68 -16.84
C LEU A 112 -4.05 22.47 -18.36
N ASN A 113 -3.38 21.46 -18.92
CA ASN A 113 -3.50 21.13 -20.35
C ASN A 113 -4.90 20.60 -20.69
N ALA A 114 -5.51 19.78 -19.83
CA ALA A 114 -6.88 19.32 -20.00
C ALA A 114 -7.90 20.47 -19.92
N GLN A 115 -7.66 21.48 -19.08
CA GLN A 115 -8.51 22.68 -19.00
C GLN A 115 -8.41 23.52 -20.27
N ARG A 116 -7.20 23.71 -20.83
CA ARG A 116 -7.00 24.46 -22.08
C ARG A 116 -7.62 23.77 -23.29
N GLY A 117 -7.51 22.44 -23.37
CA GLY A 117 -8.11 21.65 -24.46
C GLY A 117 -9.64 21.72 -24.49
N ARG A 118 -10.30 21.97 -23.35
CA ARG A 118 -11.77 22.18 -23.29
C ARG A 118 -12.21 23.55 -23.79
N ILE A 119 -11.34 24.57 -23.69
CA ILE A 119 -11.67 25.96 -24.06
C ILE A 119 -11.67 26.16 -25.60
N HIS A 120 -11.04 25.28 -26.38
CA HIS A 120 -11.03 25.35 -27.85
C HIS A 120 -12.04 24.42 -28.54
N ALA A 121 -12.87 23.71 -27.76
CA ALA A 121 -13.89 22.80 -28.25
C ALA A 121 -15.32 23.38 -28.12
N SER A 122 -15.46 24.72 -28.10
CA SER A 122 -16.75 25.43 -27.99
C SER A 122 -16.94 26.37 -29.16
#